data_AF-A0A1X2HMY2-F1
#
_entry.id   AF-A0A1X2HMY2-F1
#
_cell.length_a   1.000
_cell.length_b   1.000
_cell.length_c   1.000
_cell.angle_alpha   90.00
_cell.angle_beta   90.00
_cell.angle_gamma   90.00
#
_symmetry.space_group_name_H-M   'P 1'
#
loop_
_entity.id
_entity.type
_entity.pdbx_description
1 polymer ?
#
loop_
_entity_poly.entity_id
_entity_poly.type
_entity_poly.pdbx_seq_one_letter_code
_entity_poly.pdbx_strand_id
1 'polypeptide(L)'
;MGWTISGLQQGVDHAVKGIMLVAQNPRIRQQKYLRIFLYLTVTSFVLLGVVKLVITFPIHLLRFLVWIVSPGAHDGSVNHADDFLNNTNRIVSDAISALPFLALMFMRYAYPKPLDDLFMESLRYVDTLNPDRKPYAASLAKRKYREEYWSNMKGYMKRLWKNLRLGIIIYLLSLLPVVGQFVFPAAGAYATFKSLGQTQGAVVGICFLFLPRAATFRLIRALIGMRALMRELLEPYFVRMSMSHKEKRKWFSGRKDILFGFSAIAYILIRIPILGFLGYGVAQAAAAYMLTTVTEPPASSSSALLSDRSADKQPDEQLSAKKQ
;
A
#
# COMPACT_ATOMS: atom_id res chain seq x y z
N MET A 1 21.09 -7.84 -1.28
CA MET A 1 20.77 -8.10 -2.70
C MET A 1 20.31 -6.83 -3.35
N GLY A 2 20.93 -6.51 -4.49
CA GLY A 2 20.49 -5.42 -5.37
C GLY A 2 19.22 -5.82 -6.12
N TRP A 3 18.61 -4.85 -6.78
CA TRP A 3 17.44 -5.09 -7.62
C TRP A 3 17.85 -5.77 -8.92
N THR A 4 17.09 -6.77 -9.35
CA THR A 4 17.32 -7.48 -10.60
C THR A 4 16.18 -7.23 -11.59
N ILE A 5 16.51 -7.14 -12.89
CA ILE A 5 15.50 -6.99 -13.96
C ILE A 5 14.64 -8.26 -14.05
N SER A 6 15.26 -9.43 -13.89
CA SER A 6 14.56 -10.72 -13.84
C SER A 6 13.56 -10.79 -12.69
N GLY A 7 13.92 -10.31 -11.50
CA GLY A 7 13.00 -10.25 -10.36
C GLY A 7 11.79 -9.34 -10.63
N LEU A 8 12.00 -8.19 -11.28
CA LEU A 8 10.91 -7.30 -11.70
C LEU A 8 9.94 -7.99 -12.66
N GLN A 9 10.46 -8.67 -13.68
CA GLN A 9 9.66 -9.42 -14.65
C GLN A 9 8.88 -10.55 -13.98
N GLN A 10 9.52 -11.35 -13.12
CA GLN A 10 8.85 -12.39 -12.33
C GLN A 10 7.72 -11.81 -11.47
N GLY A 11 7.93 -10.64 -10.86
CA GLY A 11 6.89 -9.94 -10.11
C GLY A 11 5.66 -9.62 -10.95
N VAL A 12 5.87 -9.11 -12.16
CA VAL A 12 4.79 -8.84 -13.13
C VAL A 12 4.06 -10.12 -13.52
N ASP A 13 4.80 -11.18 -13.84
CA ASP A 13 4.23 -12.48 -14.21
C ASP A 13 3.39 -13.07 -13.07
N HIS A 14 3.88 -12.98 -11.83
CA HIS A 14 3.13 -13.43 -10.66
C HIS A 14 1.86 -12.63 -10.41
N ALA A 15 1.87 -11.32 -10.71
CA ALA A 15 0.65 -10.52 -10.62
C ALA A 15 -0.38 -10.96 -11.64
N VAL A 16 0.01 -11.13 -12.90
CA VAL A 16 -0.90 -11.56 -13.98
C VAL A 16 -1.45 -12.95 -13.68
N LYS A 17 -0.58 -13.93 -13.35
CA LYS A 17 -0.99 -15.29 -12.97
C LYS A 17 -1.91 -15.30 -11.76
N GLY A 18 -1.58 -14.52 -10.72
CA GLY A 18 -2.41 -14.38 -9.53
C GLY A 18 -3.80 -13.83 -9.85
N ILE A 19 -3.89 -12.79 -10.69
CA ILE A 19 -5.17 -12.21 -11.13
C ILE A 19 -5.98 -13.24 -11.93
N MET A 20 -5.36 -13.95 -12.86
CA MET A 20 -6.02 -15.02 -13.63
C MET A 20 -6.54 -16.14 -12.74
N LEU A 21 -5.74 -16.56 -11.76
CA LEU A 21 -6.11 -17.60 -10.80
C LEU A 21 -7.30 -17.17 -9.93
N VAL A 22 -7.34 -15.91 -9.51
CA VAL A 22 -8.48 -15.33 -8.80
C VAL A 22 -9.73 -15.32 -9.67
N ALA A 23 -9.60 -14.94 -10.95
CA ALA A 23 -10.71 -14.96 -11.89
C ALA A 23 -11.25 -16.38 -12.12
N GLN A 24 -10.39 -17.39 -12.11
CA GLN A 24 -10.75 -18.80 -12.28
C GLN A 24 -11.32 -19.44 -11.00
N ASN A 25 -11.03 -18.89 -9.82
CA ASN A 25 -11.46 -19.47 -8.54
C ASN A 25 -13.00 -19.41 -8.39
N PRO A 26 -13.72 -20.56 -8.43
CA PRO A 26 -15.18 -20.57 -8.35
C PRO A 26 -15.68 -20.18 -6.96
N ARG A 27 -14.87 -20.38 -5.91
CA ARG A 27 -15.26 -20.06 -4.53
C ARG A 27 -15.28 -18.56 -4.27
N ILE A 28 -14.41 -17.79 -4.92
CA ILE A 28 -14.45 -16.32 -4.86
C ILE A 28 -15.72 -15.75 -5.50
N ARG A 29 -16.37 -16.49 -6.41
CA ARG A 29 -17.66 -16.12 -7.03
C ARG A 29 -18.87 -16.49 -6.16
N GLN A 30 -18.69 -17.13 -5.01
CA GLN A 30 -19.80 -17.45 -4.12
C GLN A 30 -20.37 -16.18 -3.47
N GLN A 31 -21.65 -16.24 -3.09
CA GLN A 31 -22.38 -15.11 -2.51
C GLN A 31 -21.66 -14.48 -1.31
N LYS A 32 -20.97 -15.27 -0.48
CA LYS A 32 -20.21 -14.77 0.67
C LYS A 32 -19.18 -13.70 0.26
N TYR A 33 -18.36 -14.00 -0.74
CA TYR A 33 -17.28 -13.12 -1.18
C TYR A 33 -17.80 -11.98 -2.06
N LEU A 34 -18.84 -12.22 -2.88
CA LEU A 34 -19.51 -11.16 -3.62
C LEU A 34 -20.10 -10.09 -2.70
N ARG A 35 -20.70 -10.49 -1.56
CA ARG A 35 -21.15 -9.54 -0.54
C ARG A 35 -19.98 -8.73 0.03
N ILE A 36 -18.83 -9.35 0.28
CA ILE A 36 -17.62 -8.64 0.73
C ILE A 36 -17.22 -7.57 -0.29
N PHE A 37 -17.15 -7.91 -1.58
CA PHE A 37 -16.82 -6.95 -2.63
C PHE A 37 -17.85 -5.81 -2.74
N LEU A 38 -19.14 -6.13 -2.62
CA LEU A 38 -20.21 -5.14 -2.65
C LEU A 38 -20.12 -4.18 -1.46
N TYR A 39 -20.00 -4.71 -0.23
CA TYR A 39 -19.84 -3.89 0.97
C TYR A 39 -18.58 -3.02 0.89
N LEU A 40 -17.46 -3.58 0.44
CA LEU A 40 -16.21 -2.82 0.28
C LEU A 40 -16.40 -1.66 -0.69
N THR A 41 -17.10 -1.89 -1.80
CA THR A 41 -17.39 -0.88 -2.81
C THR A 41 -18.31 0.20 -2.28
N VAL A 42 -19.42 -0.17 -1.65
CA VAL A 42 -20.41 0.78 -1.09
C VAL A 42 -19.78 1.62 0.01
N THR A 43 -19.13 0.99 1.01
CA THR A 43 -18.51 1.75 2.11
C THR A 43 -17.44 2.69 1.61
N SER A 44 -16.65 2.28 0.62
CA SER A 44 -15.64 3.17 0.07
C SER A 44 -16.22 4.30 -0.75
N PHE A 45 -17.28 4.05 -1.51
CA PHE A 45 -18.00 5.10 -2.25
C PHE A 45 -18.58 6.15 -1.28
N VAL A 46 -19.22 5.70 -0.20
CA VAL A 46 -19.73 6.58 0.86
C VAL A 46 -18.58 7.36 1.51
N LEU A 47 -17.48 6.70 1.88
CA LEU A 47 -16.32 7.35 2.49
C LEU A 47 -15.72 8.42 1.56
N LEU A 48 -15.55 8.11 0.28
CA LEU A 48 -15.10 9.09 -0.70
C LEU A 48 -16.08 10.26 -0.85
N GLY A 49 -17.38 9.98 -0.85
CA GLY A 49 -18.42 11.01 -0.86
C GLY A 49 -18.34 11.94 0.34
N VAL A 50 -18.23 11.37 1.55
CA VAL A 50 -18.10 12.12 2.80
C VAL A 50 -16.82 12.96 2.81
N VAL A 51 -15.68 12.38 2.46
CA VAL A 51 -14.40 13.13 2.45
C VAL A 51 -14.44 14.24 1.40
N LYS A 52 -14.99 13.96 0.21
CA LYS A 52 -15.19 14.99 -0.81
C LYS A 52 -16.07 16.12 -0.28
N LEU A 53 -17.21 15.80 0.34
CA LEU A 53 -18.13 16.77 0.93
C LEU A 53 -17.41 17.64 1.97
N VAL A 54 -16.70 17.03 2.93
CA VAL A 54 -15.99 17.75 3.99
C VAL A 54 -14.91 18.69 3.43
N ILE A 55 -14.20 18.29 2.37
CA ILE A 55 -13.16 19.11 1.75
C ILE A 55 -13.75 20.24 0.90
N THR A 56 -14.81 19.97 0.14
CA THR A 56 -15.42 20.98 -0.76
C THR A 56 -16.34 21.94 -0.03
N PHE A 57 -16.91 21.54 1.11
CA PHE A 57 -17.88 22.34 1.87
C PHE A 57 -17.33 23.72 2.28
N PRO A 58 -16.12 23.86 2.86
CA PRO A 58 -15.56 25.18 3.19
C PRO A 58 -15.40 26.10 1.97
N ILE A 59 -15.07 25.54 0.81
CA ILE A 59 -14.86 26.31 -0.43
C ILE A 59 -16.21 26.83 -0.95
N HIS A 60 -17.22 25.96 -0.96
CA HIS A 60 -18.58 26.36 -1.35
C HIS A 60 -19.18 27.37 -0.37
N LEU A 61 -18.94 27.19 0.95
CA LEU A 61 -19.36 28.14 1.97
C LEU A 61 -18.69 29.50 1.77
N LEU A 62 -17.37 29.53 1.54
CA LEU A 62 -16.64 30.77 1.29
C LEU A 62 -17.15 31.47 0.02
N ARG A 63 -17.39 30.72 -1.07
CA ARG A 63 -17.94 31.26 -2.31
C ARG A 63 -19.34 31.84 -2.11
N PHE A 64 -20.18 31.17 -1.31
CA PHE A 64 -21.51 31.65 -0.95
C PHE A 64 -21.45 32.93 -0.10
N LEU A 65 -20.52 33.01 0.86
CA LEU A 65 -20.31 34.22 1.68
C LEU A 65 -19.85 35.40 0.83
N VAL A 66 -18.89 35.20 -0.09
CA VAL A 66 -18.44 36.24 -1.02
C VAL A 66 -19.59 36.74 -1.89
N TRP A 67 -20.43 35.83 -2.39
CA TRP A 67 -21.62 36.18 -3.17
C TRP A 67 -22.63 37.03 -2.39
N ILE A 68 -22.88 36.73 -1.10
CA ILE A 68 -23.76 37.53 -0.23
C ILE A 68 -23.18 38.93 0.02
N VAL A 69 -21.88 39.02 0.30
CA VAL A 69 -21.23 40.29 0.68
C VAL A 69 -21.02 41.20 -0.53
N SER A 70 -20.99 40.64 -1.75
CA SER A 70 -20.79 41.42 -2.97
C SER A 70 -21.84 41.15 -4.06
N PRO A 71 -23.12 41.56 -3.86
CA PRO A 71 -24.17 41.37 -4.86
C PRO A 71 -23.98 42.21 -6.14
N GLY A 72 -23.00 43.12 -6.18
CA GLY A 72 -22.81 44.12 -7.25
C GLY A 72 -21.38 44.33 -7.76
N ALA A 73 -20.36 43.60 -7.30
CA ALA A 73 -18.99 43.73 -7.83
C ALA A 73 -18.76 42.87 -9.07
N HIS A 74 -19.63 43.02 -10.07
CA HIS A 74 -19.46 42.36 -11.37
C HIS A 74 -18.38 43.01 -12.24
N ASP A 75 -17.90 44.21 -11.88
CA ASP A 75 -16.86 44.93 -12.62
C ASP A 75 -15.55 45.08 -11.83
N GLY A 76 -14.57 44.25 -12.19
CA GLY A 76 -13.14 44.58 -12.14
C GLY A 76 -12.35 44.34 -10.86
N SER A 77 -12.94 44.40 -9.66
CA SER A 77 -12.17 44.35 -8.39
C SER A 77 -12.07 42.97 -7.72
N VAL A 78 -12.83 41.97 -8.19
CA VAL A 78 -12.94 40.62 -7.57
C VAL A 78 -11.95 39.59 -8.14
N ASN A 79 -11.11 39.98 -9.11
CA ASN A 79 -10.17 39.06 -9.78
C ASN A 79 -9.27 38.28 -8.80
N HIS A 80 -8.80 38.91 -7.71
CA HIS A 80 -7.93 38.22 -6.74
C HIS A 80 -8.66 37.18 -5.88
N ALA A 81 -9.92 37.40 -5.53
CA ALA A 81 -10.71 36.44 -4.75
C ALA A 81 -11.08 35.23 -5.62
N ASP A 82 -11.48 35.48 -6.87
CA ASP A 82 -11.79 34.41 -7.83
C ASP A 82 -10.53 33.63 -8.24
N ASP A 83 -9.39 34.30 -8.45
CA ASP A 83 -8.11 33.62 -8.72
C ASP A 83 -7.67 32.75 -7.54
N PHE A 84 -7.82 33.23 -6.30
CA PHE A 84 -7.52 32.46 -5.11
C PHE A 84 -8.42 31.24 -4.97
N LEU A 85 -9.73 31.39 -5.20
CA LEU A 85 -10.70 30.29 -5.16
C LEU A 85 -10.43 29.27 -6.28
N ASN A 86 -10.08 29.72 -7.48
CA ASN A 86 -9.76 28.85 -8.62
C ASN A 86 -8.47 28.06 -8.39
N ASN A 87 -7.42 28.71 -7.87
CA ASN A 87 -6.17 28.04 -7.51
C ASN A 87 -6.38 27.02 -6.36
N THR A 88 -7.19 27.38 -5.36
CA THR A 88 -7.56 26.48 -4.26
C THR A 88 -8.35 25.27 -4.76
N ASN A 89 -9.32 25.49 -5.67
CA ASN A 89 -10.09 24.41 -6.28
C ASN A 89 -9.21 23.45 -7.09
N ARG A 90 -8.19 23.96 -7.78
CA ARG A 90 -7.22 23.12 -8.51
C ARG A 90 -6.40 22.24 -7.55
N ILE A 91 -5.89 22.81 -6.46
CA ILE A 91 -5.16 22.05 -5.42
C ILE A 91 -6.07 20.99 -4.79
N VAL A 92 -7.33 21.35 -4.51
CA VAL A 92 -8.33 20.46 -3.92
C VAL A 92 -8.71 19.34 -4.88
N SER A 93 -8.88 19.63 -6.16
CA SER A 93 -9.11 18.62 -7.21
C SER A 93 -7.94 17.63 -7.30
N ASP A 94 -6.71 18.14 -7.26
CA ASP A 94 -5.49 17.31 -7.25
C ASP A 94 -5.39 16.45 -5.97
N ALA A 95 -5.82 16.98 -4.82
CA ALA A 95 -5.90 16.23 -3.57
C ALA A 95 -7.01 15.16 -3.60
N ILE A 96 -8.17 15.49 -4.16
CA ILE A 96 -9.30 14.56 -4.31
C ILE A 96 -8.92 13.38 -5.20
N SER A 97 -8.11 13.60 -6.24
CA SER A 97 -7.56 12.50 -7.06
C SER A 97 -6.73 11.48 -6.27
N ALA A 98 -6.22 11.85 -5.09
CA ALA A 98 -5.44 10.98 -4.21
C ALA A 98 -6.29 10.15 -3.26
N LEU A 99 -7.50 10.61 -3.00
CA LEU A 99 -8.40 10.02 -2.02
C LEU A 99 -8.76 8.56 -2.30
N PRO A 100 -9.05 8.12 -3.54
CA PRO A 100 -9.39 6.72 -3.79
C PRO A 100 -8.32 5.75 -3.29
N PHE A 101 -7.06 6.05 -3.58
CA PHE A 101 -5.94 5.22 -3.12
C PHE A 101 -5.78 5.28 -1.60
N LEU A 102 -5.91 6.47 -0.99
CA LEU A 102 -5.80 6.61 0.46
C LEU A 102 -6.96 5.91 1.20
N ALA A 103 -8.18 6.06 0.70
CA ALA A 103 -9.37 5.40 1.21
C ALA A 103 -9.23 3.88 1.13
N LEU A 104 -8.71 3.35 0.03
CA LEU A 104 -8.40 1.93 -0.11
C LEU A 104 -7.40 1.43 0.94
N MET A 105 -6.33 2.18 1.17
CA MET A 105 -5.36 1.87 2.22
C MET A 105 -6.00 1.92 3.62
N PHE A 106 -6.97 2.82 3.82
CA PHE A 106 -7.75 2.91 5.05
C PHE A 106 -8.73 1.73 5.22
N MET A 107 -9.33 1.23 4.13
CA MET A 107 -10.30 0.14 4.16
C MET A 107 -9.77 -1.12 4.83
N ARG A 108 -8.45 -1.34 4.80
CA ARG A 108 -7.81 -2.43 5.53
C ARG A 108 -8.02 -2.33 7.05
N TYR A 109 -8.01 -1.13 7.61
CA TYR A 109 -8.23 -0.91 9.04
C TYR A 109 -9.71 -0.96 9.40
N ALA A 110 -10.59 -0.56 8.47
CA ALA A 110 -12.03 -0.65 8.65
C ALA A 110 -12.57 -2.09 8.48
N TYR A 111 -12.02 -2.87 7.55
CA TYR A 111 -12.46 -4.23 7.21
C TYR A 111 -11.27 -5.22 7.10
N PRO A 112 -10.54 -5.48 8.19
CA PRO A 112 -9.40 -6.40 8.17
C PRO A 112 -9.83 -7.85 7.91
N LYS A 113 -10.92 -8.31 8.53
CA LYS A 113 -11.37 -9.71 8.45
C LYS A 113 -11.85 -10.14 7.05
N PRO A 114 -12.68 -9.37 6.32
CA PRO A 114 -13.07 -9.76 4.96
C PRO A 114 -11.91 -9.86 3.97
N LEU A 115 -10.91 -8.99 4.10
CA LEU A 115 -9.70 -9.02 3.26
C LEU A 115 -8.80 -10.22 3.60
N ASP A 116 -8.69 -10.55 4.89
CA ASP A 116 -8.01 -11.76 5.35
C ASP A 116 -8.74 -13.03 4.88
N ASP A 117 -10.07 -13.07 4.94
CA ASP A 117 -10.88 -14.19 4.42
C ASP A 117 -10.64 -14.40 2.92
N LEU A 118 -10.59 -13.31 2.13
CA LEU A 118 -10.34 -13.36 0.70
C LEU A 118 -8.90 -13.83 0.39
N PHE A 119 -7.93 -13.35 1.16
CA PHE A 119 -6.54 -13.78 1.08
C PHE A 119 -6.39 -15.27 1.38
N MET A 120 -6.98 -15.74 2.48
CA MET A 120 -6.95 -17.14 2.89
C MET A 120 -7.68 -18.05 1.90
N GLU A 121 -8.78 -17.59 1.30
CA GLU A 121 -9.49 -18.37 0.29
C GLU A 121 -8.66 -18.54 -0.98
N SER A 122 -7.96 -17.50 -1.39
CA SER A 122 -7.03 -17.62 -2.52
C SER A 122 -5.90 -18.60 -2.21
N LEU A 123 -5.34 -18.59 -0.99
CA LEU A 123 -4.34 -19.59 -0.58
C LEU A 123 -4.89 -21.02 -0.64
N ARG A 124 -6.12 -21.25 -0.15
CA ARG A 124 -6.75 -22.58 -0.22
C ARG A 124 -6.88 -23.07 -1.65
N TYR A 125 -7.27 -22.19 -2.56
CA TYR A 125 -7.39 -22.56 -3.96
C TYR A 125 -6.02 -22.86 -4.59
N VAL A 126 -4.99 -22.09 -4.26
CA VAL A 126 -3.61 -22.40 -4.68
C VAL A 126 -3.16 -23.76 -4.16
N ASP A 127 -3.46 -24.09 -2.89
CA ASP A 127 -3.15 -25.39 -2.30
C ASP A 127 -3.87 -26.53 -3.05
N THR A 128 -5.13 -26.34 -3.48
CA THR A 128 -5.85 -27.35 -4.28
C THR A 128 -5.24 -27.59 -5.67
N LEU A 129 -4.60 -26.57 -6.25
CA LEU A 129 -3.92 -26.68 -7.55
C LEU A 129 -2.51 -27.29 -7.43
N ASN A 130 -1.96 -27.36 -6.22
CA ASN A 130 -0.60 -27.84 -5.97
C ASN A 130 -0.59 -28.87 -4.82
N PRO A 131 -1.23 -30.05 -5.00
CA PRO A 131 -1.39 -31.04 -3.94
C PRO A 131 -0.05 -31.60 -3.42
N ASP A 132 0.99 -31.58 -4.26
CA ASP A 132 2.33 -32.09 -3.92
C ASP A 132 3.10 -31.16 -2.95
N ARG A 133 2.60 -29.94 -2.75
CA ARG A 133 3.23 -28.96 -1.85
C ARG A 133 2.55 -28.95 -0.49
N LYS A 134 3.35 -28.72 0.56
CA LYS A 134 2.83 -28.47 1.92
C LYS A 134 1.76 -27.36 1.90
N PRO A 135 0.55 -27.60 2.45
CA PRO A 135 -0.57 -26.69 2.34
C PRO A 135 -0.30 -25.38 3.09
N TYR A 136 -0.28 -24.27 2.35
CA TYR A 136 0.04 -22.95 2.86
C TYR A 136 -1.11 -22.40 3.73
N ALA A 137 -2.35 -22.53 3.26
CA ALA A 137 -3.54 -22.04 3.96
C ALA A 137 -3.74 -22.75 5.29
N ALA A 138 -3.58 -24.08 5.33
CA ALA A 138 -3.69 -24.86 6.56
C ALA A 138 -2.62 -24.46 7.59
N SER A 139 -1.41 -24.18 7.13
CA SER A 139 -0.29 -23.77 7.99
C SER A 139 -0.51 -22.39 8.61
N LEU A 140 -1.06 -21.43 7.83
CA LEU A 140 -1.40 -20.10 8.32
C LEU A 140 -2.64 -20.07 9.21
N ALA A 141 -3.64 -20.92 8.92
CA ALA A 141 -4.89 -20.97 9.66
C ALA A 141 -4.69 -21.37 11.13
N LYS A 142 -3.63 -22.16 11.43
CA LYS A 142 -3.25 -22.53 12.80
C LYS A 142 -2.76 -21.35 13.63
N ARG A 143 -2.37 -20.25 13.01
CA ARG A 143 -1.89 -19.06 13.74
C ARG A 143 -3.06 -18.12 14.02
N LYS A 144 -3.16 -17.67 15.28
CA LYS A 144 -4.23 -16.77 15.72
C LYS A 144 -4.12 -15.43 15.00
N TYR A 145 -5.20 -15.02 14.34
CA TYR A 145 -5.34 -13.67 13.81
C TYR A 145 -5.55 -12.70 14.97
N ARG A 146 -4.59 -11.81 15.24
CA ARG A 146 -4.71 -10.81 16.30
C ARG A 146 -5.30 -9.51 15.74
N GLU A 147 -6.52 -9.20 16.16
CA GLU A 147 -7.25 -8.01 15.74
C GLU A 147 -6.95 -6.82 16.67
N GLU A 148 -5.90 -6.05 16.38
CA GLU A 148 -5.62 -4.79 17.09
C GLU A 148 -6.11 -3.58 16.27
N TYR A 149 -7.43 -3.41 16.10
CA TYR A 149 -8.03 -2.34 15.27
C TYR A 149 -7.50 -0.94 15.62
N TRP A 150 -7.63 -0.54 16.89
CA TRP A 150 -7.33 0.81 17.35
C TRP A 150 -5.84 1.14 17.38
N SER A 151 -5.01 0.19 17.81
CA SER A 151 -3.54 0.35 17.82
C SER A 151 -3.01 0.53 16.39
N ASN A 152 -3.49 -0.32 15.47
CA ASN A 152 -3.11 -0.28 14.07
C ASN A 152 -3.58 1.01 13.38
N MET A 153 -4.81 1.46 13.66
CA MET A 153 -5.35 2.71 13.11
C MET A 153 -4.62 3.95 13.64
N LYS A 154 -4.29 4.02 14.94
CA LYS A 154 -3.46 5.12 15.50
C LYS A 154 -2.07 5.13 14.84
N GLY A 155 -1.46 3.96 14.65
CA GLY A 155 -0.17 3.82 13.97
C GLY A 155 -0.20 4.25 12.50
N TYR A 156 -1.33 4.04 11.81
CA TYR A 156 -1.56 4.54 10.45
C TYR A 156 -1.74 6.05 10.45
N MET A 157 -2.62 6.59 11.31
CA MET A 157 -2.90 8.02 11.41
C MET A 157 -1.65 8.82 11.73
N LYS A 158 -0.82 8.34 12.67
CA LYS A 158 0.48 8.98 13.00
C LYS A 158 1.44 9.00 11.81
N ARG A 159 1.45 7.95 10.97
CA ARG A 159 2.25 7.91 9.74
C ARG A 159 1.70 8.84 8.67
N LEU A 160 0.39 8.87 8.50
CA LEU A 160 -0.28 9.78 7.58
C LEU A 160 0.00 11.23 7.96
N TRP A 161 -0.16 11.58 9.24
CA TRP A 161 0.16 12.90 9.77
C TRP A 161 1.62 13.29 9.54
N LYS A 162 2.57 12.38 9.81
CA LYS A 162 3.99 12.63 9.55
C LYS A 162 4.27 12.92 8.07
N ASN A 163 3.63 12.17 7.17
CA ASN A 163 3.78 12.36 5.72
C ASN A 163 3.13 13.67 5.25
N LEU A 164 1.94 14.00 5.77
CA LEU A 164 1.26 15.27 5.50
C LEU A 164 2.09 16.46 5.97
N ARG A 165 2.58 16.42 7.22
CA ARG A 165 3.45 17.46 7.77
C ARG A 165 4.71 17.67 6.93
N LEU A 166 5.35 16.57 6.50
CA LEU A 166 6.54 16.65 5.66
C LEU A 166 6.21 17.20 4.26
N GLY A 167 5.05 16.83 3.68
CA GLY A 167 4.54 17.41 2.44
C GLY A 167 4.27 18.91 2.55
N ILE A 168 3.67 19.36 3.65
CA ILE A 168 3.44 20.78 3.94
C ILE A 168 4.77 21.52 4.05
N ILE A 169 5.75 20.98 4.77
CA ILE A 169 7.10 21.58 4.88
C ILE A 169 7.73 21.71 3.49
N ILE A 170 7.74 20.64 2.68
CA ILE A 170 8.28 20.67 1.31
C ILE A 170 7.56 21.73 0.47
N TYR A 171 6.23 21.80 0.58
CA TYR A 171 5.43 22.80 -0.14
C TYR A 171 5.81 24.22 0.29
N LEU A 172 5.92 24.50 1.59
CA LEU A 172 6.34 25.81 2.09
C LEU A 172 7.76 26.18 1.64
N LEU A 173 8.70 25.22 1.67
CA LEU A 173 10.05 25.41 1.13
C LEU A 173 10.03 25.68 -0.38
N SER A 174 9.08 25.11 -1.11
CA SER A 174 8.93 25.32 -2.56
C SER A 174 8.44 26.72 -2.94
N LEU A 175 7.87 27.47 -1.99
CA LEU A 175 7.45 28.86 -2.19
C LEU A 175 8.62 29.85 -2.16
N LEU A 176 9.82 29.41 -1.76
CA LEU A 176 11.01 30.26 -1.75
C LEU A 176 11.50 30.50 -3.19
N PRO A 177 11.69 31.76 -3.63
CA PRO A 177 11.95 32.08 -5.05
C PRO A 177 13.25 31.47 -5.59
N VAL A 178 14.29 31.34 -4.76
CA VAL A 178 15.61 30.81 -5.18
C VAL A 178 15.71 29.30 -4.99
N VAL A 179 15.25 28.80 -3.83
CA VAL A 179 15.40 27.40 -3.43
C VAL A 179 14.28 26.52 -4.00
N GLY A 180 13.10 27.08 -4.20
CA GLY A 180 11.88 26.32 -4.46
C GLY A 180 11.89 25.51 -5.74
N GLN A 181 12.62 25.96 -6.76
CA GLN A 181 12.80 25.21 -8.01
C GLN A 181 13.56 23.88 -7.83
N PHE A 182 14.41 23.78 -6.81
CA PHE A 182 15.23 22.59 -6.52
C PHE A 182 14.60 21.67 -5.46
N VAL A 183 13.66 22.18 -4.67
CA VAL A 183 13.01 21.44 -3.57
C VAL A 183 12.33 20.18 -4.08
N PHE A 184 11.54 20.26 -5.16
CA PHE A 184 10.82 19.10 -5.70
C PHE A 184 11.74 18.06 -6.37
N PRO A 185 12.70 18.44 -7.24
CA PRO A 185 13.69 17.51 -7.76
C PRO A 185 14.49 16.83 -6.64
N ALA A 186 14.97 17.59 -5.65
CA ALA A 186 15.74 17.04 -4.53
C ALA A 186 14.91 16.10 -3.64
N ALA A 187 13.68 16.49 -3.30
CA ALA A 187 12.77 15.64 -2.55
C ALA A 187 12.43 14.36 -3.31
N GLY A 188 12.24 14.46 -4.63
CA GLY A 188 12.00 13.33 -5.52
C GLY A 188 13.18 12.38 -5.61
N ALA A 189 14.38 12.92 -5.81
CA ALA A 189 15.62 12.16 -5.80
C ALA A 189 15.83 11.46 -4.46
N TYR A 190 15.62 12.15 -3.34
CA TYR A 190 15.74 11.57 -2.00
C TYR A 190 14.71 10.45 -1.75
N ALA A 191 13.44 10.68 -2.09
CA ALA A 191 12.37 9.70 -1.94
C ALA A 191 12.65 8.44 -2.76
N THR A 192 13.22 8.63 -3.95
CA THR A 192 13.52 7.57 -4.91
C THR A 192 14.76 6.80 -4.51
N PHE A 193 15.83 7.48 -4.11
CA PHE A 193 17.02 6.88 -3.53
C PHE A 193 16.70 6.02 -2.31
N LYS A 194 15.85 6.52 -1.41
CA LYS A 194 15.35 5.78 -0.26
C LYS A 194 14.46 4.59 -0.63
N SER A 195 13.79 4.66 -1.78
CA SER A 195 12.82 3.65 -2.21
C SER A 195 13.45 2.53 -3.04
N LEU A 196 14.22 2.89 -4.06
CA LEU A 196 14.90 1.98 -5.00
C LEU A 196 16.32 1.59 -4.56
N GLY A 197 16.85 2.18 -3.50
CA GLY A 197 18.23 1.91 -3.06
C GLY A 197 19.25 2.68 -3.87
N GLN A 198 20.53 2.45 -3.55
CA GLN A 198 21.61 3.38 -3.89
C GLN A 198 21.84 3.53 -5.41
N THR A 199 21.87 2.43 -6.14
CA THR A 199 22.23 2.42 -7.57
C THR A 199 21.06 2.80 -8.48
N GLN A 200 19.92 2.12 -8.35
CA GLN A 200 18.75 2.42 -9.18
C GLN A 200 18.09 3.75 -8.83
N GLY A 201 18.14 4.15 -7.56
CA GLY A 201 17.62 5.44 -7.12
C GLY A 201 18.44 6.62 -7.64
N ALA A 202 19.75 6.44 -7.86
CA ALA A 202 20.59 7.43 -8.51
C ALA A 202 20.24 7.57 -10.00
N VAL A 203 20.07 6.47 -10.73
CA VAL A 203 19.68 6.48 -12.15
C VAL A 203 18.33 7.17 -12.35
N VAL A 204 17.31 6.77 -11.58
CA VAL A 204 15.98 7.40 -11.66
C VAL A 204 16.03 8.85 -11.18
N GLY A 205 16.88 9.15 -10.19
CA GLY A 205 17.16 10.50 -9.72
C GLY A 205 17.72 11.42 -10.81
N ILE A 206 18.67 10.93 -11.61
CA ILE A 206 19.23 11.65 -12.76
C ILE A 206 18.16 11.84 -13.83
N CYS A 207 17.35 10.81 -14.13
CA CYS A 207 16.23 10.94 -15.05
C CYS A 207 15.27 12.06 -14.63
N PHE A 208 15.02 12.25 -13.33
CA PHE A 208 14.13 13.33 -12.86
C PHE A 208 14.61 14.75 -13.17
N LEU A 209 15.89 14.96 -13.48
CA LEU A 209 16.39 16.26 -13.94
C LEU A 209 15.87 16.63 -15.33
N PHE A 210 15.57 15.63 -16.15
CA PHE A 210 15.09 15.81 -17.53
C PHE A 210 13.57 15.65 -17.66
N LEU A 211 12.87 15.17 -16.63
CA LEU A 211 11.42 15.02 -16.65
C LEU A 211 10.69 16.31 -16.25
N PRO A 212 9.57 16.67 -16.93
CA PRO A 212 8.74 17.79 -16.51
C PRO A 212 8.18 17.55 -15.09
N ARG A 213 8.07 18.62 -14.29
CA ARG A 213 7.69 18.57 -12.86
C ARG A 213 6.44 17.72 -12.60
N ALA A 214 5.43 17.82 -13.48
CA ALA A 214 4.19 17.04 -13.38
C ALA A 214 4.42 15.52 -13.53
N ALA A 215 5.28 15.10 -14.47
CA ALA A 215 5.59 13.68 -14.68
C ALA A 215 6.39 13.12 -13.49
N THR A 216 7.38 13.89 -13.01
CA THR A 216 8.15 13.55 -11.80
C THR A 216 7.24 13.34 -10.59
N PHE A 217 6.29 14.25 -10.34
CA PHE A 217 5.33 14.11 -9.24
C PHE A 217 4.44 12.88 -9.40
N ARG A 218 3.89 12.64 -10.59
CA ARG A 218 3.06 11.46 -10.89
C ARG A 218 3.83 10.16 -10.66
N LEU A 219 5.10 10.10 -11.10
CA LEU A 219 5.95 8.92 -10.95
C LEU A 219 6.30 8.68 -9.48
N ILE A 220 6.76 9.69 -8.74
CA ILE A 220 7.08 9.54 -7.31
C ILE A 220 5.84 9.08 -6.53
N ARG A 221 4.68 9.67 -6.79
CA ARG A 221 3.42 9.28 -6.15
C ARG A 221 3.03 7.84 -6.48
N ALA A 222 3.25 7.40 -7.72
CA ALA A 222 3.06 6.00 -8.11
C ALA A 222 4.06 5.08 -7.38
N LEU A 223 5.35 5.41 -7.35
CA LEU A 223 6.40 4.63 -6.70
C LEU A 223 6.13 4.44 -5.19
N ILE A 224 5.74 5.51 -4.51
CA ILE A 224 5.37 5.46 -3.08
C ILE A 224 4.08 4.65 -2.90
N GLY A 225 3.09 4.86 -3.77
CA GLY A 225 1.82 4.15 -3.79
C GLY A 225 2.01 2.63 -3.94
N MET A 226 2.78 2.19 -4.93
CA MET A 226 3.12 0.78 -5.17
C MET A 226 3.71 0.11 -3.93
N ARG A 227 4.71 0.75 -3.31
CA ARG A 227 5.34 0.23 -2.08
C ARG A 227 4.39 0.20 -0.90
N ALA A 228 3.53 1.20 -0.78
CA ALA A 228 2.54 1.25 0.29
C ALA A 228 1.52 0.12 0.10
N LEU A 229 0.97 0.00 -1.11
CA LEU A 229 0.03 -1.04 -1.51
C LEU A 229 0.55 -2.43 -1.20
N MET A 230 1.78 -2.74 -1.61
CA MET A 230 2.38 -4.07 -1.39
C MET A 230 2.43 -4.46 0.10
N ARG A 231 2.67 -3.48 0.99
CA ARG A 231 2.67 -3.73 2.44
C ARG A 231 1.28 -4.02 2.96
N GLU A 232 0.25 -3.35 2.45
CA GLU A 232 -1.12 -3.62 2.86
C GLU A 232 -1.61 -4.96 2.34
N LEU A 233 -1.33 -5.29 1.07
CA LEU A 233 -1.74 -6.55 0.46
C LEU A 233 -1.17 -7.77 1.21
N LEU A 234 0.05 -7.68 1.73
CA LEU A 234 0.69 -8.76 2.48
C LEU A 234 0.43 -8.73 3.98
N GLU A 235 -0.31 -7.75 4.49
CA GLU A 235 -0.51 -7.68 5.92
C GLU A 235 -1.25 -8.89 6.53
N PRO A 236 -2.28 -9.50 5.89
CA PRO A 236 -2.92 -10.70 6.45
C PRO A 236 -1.91 -11.79 6.82
N TYR A 237 -0.89 -11.99 5.98
CA TYR A 237 0.22 -12.87 6.28
C TYR A 237 1.05 -12.40 7.49
N PHE A 238 1.46 -11.13 7.52
CA PHE A 238 2.31 -10.62 8.60
C PHE A 238 1.63 -10.60 9.97
N VAL A 239 0.31 -10.34 10.01
CA VAL A 239 -0.48 -10.38 11.25
C VAL A 239 -0.57 -11.82 11.74
N ARG A 240 -0.84 -12.79 10.87
CA ARG A 240 -0.87 -14.22 11.22
C ARG A 240 0.50 -14.74 11.66
N MET A 241 1.57 -14.22 11.09
CA MET A 241 2.93 -14.58 11.47
C MET A 241 3.44 -13.84 12.73
N SER A 242 2.66 -12.90 13.27
CA SER A 242 3.04 -12.06 14.41
C SER A 242 4.38 -11.33 14.23
N MET A 243 4.70 -10.94 13.00
CA MET A 243 6.00 -10.32 12.70
C MET A 243 6.09 -8.88 13.22
N SER A 244 7.17 -8.58 13.94
CA SER A 244 7.54 -7.24 14.37
C SER A 244 7.92 -6.34 13.19
N HIS A 245 7.95 -5.02 13.40
CA HIS A 245 8.35 -4.05 12.37
C HIS A 245 9.75 -4.31 11.79
N LYS A 246 10.70 -4.76 12.62
CA LYS A 246 12.07 -5.08 12.19
C LYS A 246 12.07 -6.30 11.27
N GLU A 247 11.34 -7.34 11.64
CA GLU A 247 11.21 -8.57 10.84
C GLU A 247 10.51 -8.32 9.51
N LYS A 248 9.41 -7.56 9.50
CA LYS A 248 8.74 -7.15 8.25
C LYS A 248 9.73 -6.43 7.32
N ARG A 249 10.50 -5.47 7.84
CA ARG A 249 11.50 -4.75 7.03
C ARG A 249 12.56 -5.69 6.45
N LYS A 250 13.06 -6.65 7.24
CA LYS A 250 14.02 -7.66 6.79
C LYS A 250 13.40 -8.56 5.71
N TRP A 251 12.16 -9.02 5.92
CA TRP A 251 11.41 -9.84 4.99
C TRP A 251 11.22 -9.16 3.62
N PHE A 252 10.80 -7.89 3.63
CA PHE A 252 10.69 -7.09 2.40
C PHE A 252 12.04 -6.89 1.72
N SER A 253 13.12 -6.73 2.49
CA SER A 253 14.45 -6.45 1.93
C SER A 253 15.00 -7.58 1.08
N GLY A 254 14.62 -8.83 1.34
CA GLY A 254 15.06 -9.98 0.56
C GLY A 254 14.34 -10.17 -0.77
N ARG A 255 13.23 -9.45 -1.01
CA ARG A 255 12.29 -9.72 -2.13
C ARG A 255 11.86 -8.44 -2.85
N LYS A 256 12.66 -7.37 -2.75
CA LYS A 256 12.23 -6.01 -3.11
C LYS A 256 11.84 -5.88 -4.58
N ASP A 257 12.58 -6.53 -5.47
CA ASP A 257 12.38 -6.52 -6.92
C ASP A 257 11.09 -7.23 -7.34
N ILE A 258 10.89 -8.49 -6.93
CA ILE A 258 9.68 -9.25 -7.25
C ILE A 258 8.43 -8.55 -6.70
N LEU A 259 8.48 -8.14 -5.44
CA LEU A 259 7.38 -7.45 -4.78
C LEU A 259 7.04 -6.12 -5.46
N PHE A 260 8.06 -5.41 -5.96
CA PHE A 260 7.84 -4.17 -6.67
C PHE A 260 7.20 -4.39 -8.03
N GLY A 261 7.69 -5.35 -8.82
CA GLY A 261 7.08 -5.73 -10.11
C GLY A 261 5.61 -6.13 -9.96
N PHE A 262 5.29 -6.95 -8.96
CA PHE A 262 3.92 -7.32 -8.63
C PHE A 262 3.07 -6.07 -8.30
N SER A 263 3.61 -5.20 -7.44
CA SER A 263 2.88 -4.02 -6.98
C SER A 263 2.59 -3.01 -8.10
N ALA A 264 3.36 -3.01 -9.18
CA ALA A 264 3.10 -2.15 -10.35
C ALA A 264 1.79 -2.53 -11.05
N ILE A 265 1.60 -3.81 -11.33
CA ILE A 265 0.37 -4.33 -11.95
C ILE A 265 -0.83 -4.14 -11.01
N ALA A 266 -0.66 -4.49 -9.73
CA ALA A 266 -1.71 -4.27 -8.73
C ALA A 266 -2.09 -2.79 -8.60
N TYR A 267 -1.11 -1.88 -8.64
CA TYR A 267 -1.35 -0.45 -8.56
C TYR A 267 -2.11 0.08 -9.78
N ILE A 268 -1.78 -0.38 -10.99
CA ILE A 268 -2.53 -0.03 -12.21
C ILE A 268 -3.98 -0.51 -12.10
N LEU A 269 -4.18 -1.78 -11.71
CA LEU A 269 -5.51 -2.38 -11.55
C LEU A 269 -6.41 -1.58 -10.59
N ILE A 270 -5.84 -1.16 -9.46
CA ILE A 270 -6.56 -0.43 -8.42
C ILE A 270 -6.83 1.04 -8.80
N ARG A 271 -6.03 1.61 -9.70
CA ARG A 271 -6.17 3.01 -10.10
C ARG A 271 -7.28 3.22 -11.14
N ILE A 272 -7.85 2.15 -11.68
CA ILE A 272 -8.98 2.25 -12.61
C ILE A 272 -10.18 2.84 -11.85
N PRO A 273 -10.75 3.98 -12.30
CA PRO A 273 -11.91 4.57 -11.66
C PRO A 273 -13.08 3.58 -11.58
N ILE A 274 -13.86 3.63 -10.49
CA ILE A 274 -15.01 2.75 -10.20
C ILE A 274 -14.59 1.29 -9.89
N LEU A 275 -13.73 0.70 -10.71
CA LEU A 275 -13.23 -0.68 -10.54
C LEU A 275 -12.15 -0.81 -9.48
N GLY A 276 -11.55 0.29 -9.00
CA GLY A 276 -10.42 0.26 -8.07
C GLY A 276 -10.65 -0.54 -6.77
N PHE A 277 -11.89 -0.56 -6.27
CA PHE A 277 -12.27 -1.32 -5.07
C PHE A 277 -12.36 -2.82 -5.32
N LEU A 278 -12.98 -3.20 -6.44
CA LEU A 278 -13.00 -4.59 -6.90
C LEU A 278 -11.57 -5.05 -7.21
N GLY A 279 -10.81 -4.21 -7.92
CA GLY A 279 -9.40 -4.40 -8.23
C GLY A 279 -8.55 -4.58 -6.98
N TYR A 280 -8.88 -3.90 -5.88
CA TYR A 280 -8.18 -4.09 -4.60
C TYR A 280 -8.41 -5.47 -4.01
N GLY A 281 -9.65 -5.97 -3.96
CA GLY A 281 -9.89 -7.33 -3.48
C GLY A 281 -9.28 -8.39 -4.42
N VAL A 282 -9.31 -8.18 -5.73
CA VAL A 282 -8.59 -9.05 -6.69
C VAL A 282 -7.09 -9.03 -6.41
N ALA A 283 -6.49 -7.85 -6.22
CA ALA A 283 -5.08 -7.71 -5.88
C ALA A 283 -4.74 -8.37 -4.52
N GLN A 284 -5.64 -8.29 -3.55
CA GLN A 284 -5.51 -8.92 -2.23
C GLN A 284 -5.45 -10.45 -2.38
N ALA A 285 -6.34 -11.04 -3.16
CA ALA A 285 -6.35 -12.46 -3.45
C ALA A 285 -5.11 -12.88 -4.27
N ALA A 286 -4.75 -12.12 -5.30
CA ALA A 286 -3.57 -12.37 -6.13
C ALA A 286 -2.26 -12.30 -5.33
N ALA A 287 -2.19 -11.42 -4.31
CA ALA A 287 -1.03 -11.33 -3.43
C ALA A 287 -0.82 -12.60 -2.60
N ALA A 288 -1.88 -13.35 -2.30
CA ALA A 288 -1.78 -14.65 -1.65
C ALA A 288 -1.07 -15.67 -2.55
N TYR A 289 -1.38 -15.71 -3.86
CA TYR A 289 -0.63 -16.55 -4.80
C TYR A 289 0.85 -16.16 -4.85
N MET A 290 1.14 -14.87 -5.04
CA MET A 290 2.53 -14.39 -5.07
C MET A 290 3.28 -14.71 -3.77
N LEU A 291 2.63 -14.64 -2.62
CA LEU A 291 3.25 -15.04 -1.35
C LEU A 291 3.77 -16.49 -1.40
N THR A 292 2.99 -17.41 -1.97
CA THR A 292 3.39 -18.81 -2.09
C THR A 292 4.61 -18.99 -3.01
N THR A 293 4.84 -18.10 -3.99
CA THR A 293 6.00 -18.21 -4.89
C THR A 293 7.27 -17.66 -4.26
N VAL A 294 7.16 -16.69 -3.35
CA VAL A 294 8.32 -16.02 -2.73
C VAL A 294 8.64 -16.50 -1.31
N THR A 295 7.81 -17.37 -0.75
CA THR A 295 8.03 -17.97 0.58
C THR A 295 7.59 -19.42 0.65
N GLU A 296 8.25 -20.16 1.53
CA GLU A 296 7.80 -21.46 1.97
C GLU A 296 6.68 -21.35 3.01
N PRO A 297 5.78 -22.36 3.09
CA PRO A 297 4.77 -22.40 4.14
C PRO A 297 5.45 -22.40 5.50
N PRO A 298 4.95 -21.62 6.47
CA PRO A 298 5.56 -21.54 7.78
C PRO A 298 5.52 -22.92 8.43
N ALA A 299 6.62 -23.29 9.09
CA ALA A 299 6.69 -24.52 9.86
C ALA A 299 5.50 -24.62 10.82
N SER A 300 4.87 -25.79 10.88
CA SER A 300 3.82 -26.06 11.87
C SER A 300 4.36 -25.76 13.26
N SER A 301 3.54 -25.21 14.14
CA SER A 301 3.93 -24.84 15.52
C SER A 301 4.68 -25.95 16.28
N SER A 302 4.41 -27.22 15.99
CA SER A 302 5.14 -28.37 16.56
C SER A 302 6.64 -28.36 16.21
N SER A 303 7.01 -28.02 14.98
CA SER A 303 8.42 -27.92 14.55
C SER A 303 9.15 -26.69 15.10
N ALA A 304 8.43 -25.59 15.36
CA ALA A 304 9.00 -24.40 16.01
C ALA A 304 9.23 -24.61 17.52
N LEU A 305 8.29 -25.30 18.19
CA LEU A 305 8.45 -25.73 19.59
C LEU A 305 9.57 -26.78 19.75
N LEU A 306 9.73 -27.66 18.76
CA LEU A 306 10.84 -28.62 18.72
C LEU A 306 12.18 -27.93 18.43
N SER A 307 12.24 -26.92 17.54
CA SER A 307 13.49 -26.17 17.33
C SER A 307 13.89 -25.34 18.55
N ASP A 308 12.93 -24.75 19.26
CA ASP A 308 13.18 -24.03 20.53
C ASP A 308 13.67 -25.00 21.62
N ARG A 309 13.03 -26.17 21.78
CA ARG A 309 13.48 -27.19 22.74
C ARG A 309 14.83 -27.84 22.39
N SER A 310 15.20 -27.86 21.10
CA SER A 310 16.50 -28.38 20.66
C SER A 310 17.60 -27.35 20.88
N ALA A 311 17.30 -26.06 20.75
CA ALA A 311 18.24 -24.97 21.04
C ALA A 311 18.49 -24.80 22.55
N ASP A 312 17.52 -25.14 23.40
CA ASP A 312 17.63 -25.06 24.86
C ASP A 312 18.33 -26.28 25.51
N LYS A 313 18.59 -27.35 24.74
CA LYS A 313 19.23 -28.59 25.23
C LYS A 313 20.72 -28.74 24.93
N GLN A 314 21.40 -27.69 24.43
CA GLN A 314 22.85 -27.71 24.28
C GLN A 314 23.54 -26.57 25.05
N PRO A 315 23.72 -26.73 26.38
CA PRO A 315 24.95 -26.20 27.00
C PRO A 315 25.85 -27.20 27.74
N ASP A 316 25.41 -28.44 28.03
CA ASP A 316 26.13 -29.23 29.08
C ASP A 316 26.90 -30.48 28.61
N GLU A 317 26.72 -30.96 27.37
CA GLU A 317 27.33 -32.24 26.96
C GLU A 317 28.75 -32.10 26.35
N GLN A 318 29.24 -30.87 26.11
CA GLN A 318 30.60 -30.64 25.61
C GLN A 318 31.64 -30.35 26.70
N LEU A 319 31.24 -30.17 27.97
CA LEU A 319 32.18 -29.91 29.07
C LEU A 319 32.67 -31.18 29.78
N SER A 320 32.03 -32.33 29.58
CA SER A 320 32.40 -33.60 30.25
C SER A 320 33.41 -34.44 29.47
N ALA A 321 33.55 -34.25 28.16
CA ALA A 321 34.46 -35.05 27.32
C ALA A 321 35.91 -34.50 27.26
N LYS A 322 36.25 -33.47 28.06
CA LYS A 322 37.59 -32.86 28.06
C LYS A 322 38.33 -33.01 29.39
N LYS A 323 37.89 -33.94 30.26
CA LYS A 323 38.44 -34.15 31.59
C LYS A 323 38.75 -35.61 31.95
N GLN A 324 39.00 -36.45 30.96
CA GLN A 324 39.61 -37.77 31.17
C GLN A 324 40.87 -37.91 30.33
#